data_AF-A0A2A2Y8B9-F1
#
_entry.id   AF-A0A2A2Y8B9-F1
#
_cell.length_a   1.000
_cell.length_b   1.000
_cell.length_c   1.000
_cell.angle_alpha   90.00
_cell.angle_beta   90.00
_cell.angle_gamma   90.00
#
_symmetry.space_group_name_H-M   'P 1'
#
loop_
_entity.id
_entity.type
_entity.pdbx_description
1 polymer ?
#
loop_
_entity_poly.entity_id
_entity_poly.type
_entity_poly.pdbx_seq_one_letter_code
_entity_poly.pdbx_strand_id
1 'polypeptide(L)'
;MLCSGVTETASSSFSLTTLLLLATFAVAAGIFFIGCIVQSLKRPSRDAQSSMLPPNLAPEHLLKASEPIELPENTPPLPRSSDFTIYQAPAAFFTHPIPQLPPVMTRSGIFGEWCHPIDLAGLALVFLIFAGFGLSSSMVESSSASQALSSDILISNILIFAFLVLMVVMIVWWRIKPIQWLGLRWKQWYHVFWIGPSAVLSMWIVLAILQASGYVKFMESITGGNSTQDAVKLLRESTDNLAVGLMAFSAAIVAPIAEEVIFRGYLYPVAKKYSGPWVGMLFSSLVFAAGHGNVPLMLPLFLLGMIMAYSYEKTGSILAPISIHFCFNSATVLMQLTVRSGLIDLPETA
;
A
#
# COMPACT_ATOMS: atom_id res chain seq x y z
N MET A 1 0.49 -10.83 9.68
CA MET A 1 0.37 -11.83 8.60
C MET A 1 1.52 -12.85 8.57
N LEU A 2 2.78 -12.48 8.80
CA LEU A 2 3.90 -13.44 8.73
C LEU A 2 3.96 -14.50 9.85
N CYS A 3 3.25 -14.32 10.96
CA CYS A 3 3.28 -15.25 12.10
C CYS A 3 1.97 -15.39 12.86
N SER A 4 0.84 -14.96 12.32
CA SER A 4 -0.48 -15.03 12.98
C SER A 4 -1.06 -16.45 12.94
N GLY A 5 -0.25 -17.46 13.22
CA GLY A 5 -0.62 -18.85 13.13
C GLY A 5 0.33 -19.74 13.90
N VAL A 6 0.72 -19.33 15.10
CA VAL A 6 1.32 -20.21 16.13
C VAL A 6 1.14 -19.53 17.49
N THR A 7 0.18 -19.96 18.33
CA THR A 7 0.48 -20.36 19.73
C THR A 7 -0.65 -21.16 20.39
N GLU A 8 -0.22 -22.02 21.31
CA GLU A 8 -0.99 -22.94 22.15
C GLU A 8 -1.99 -22.27 23.11
N THR A 9 -3.14 -22.95 23.25
CA THR A 9 -3.97 -23.10 24.45
C THR A 9 -4.05 -21.91 25.43
N ALA A 10 -4.66 -20.82 24.99
CA ALA A 10 -5.64 -20.16 25.82
C ALA A 10 -6.95 -20.18 25.03
N SER A 11 -8.04 -20.56 25.69
CA SER A 11 -9.39 -20.54 25.13
C SER A 11 -9.70 -19.19 24.45
N SER A 12 -9.36 -19.05 23.18
CA SER A 12 -9.78 -17.94 22.34
C SER A 12 -10.61 -18.54 21.23
N SER A 13 -11.84 -18.89 21.61
CA SER A 13 -12.93 -18.59 20.68
C SER A 13 -12.66 -17.16 20.22
N PHE A 14 -12.49 -16.93 18.91
CA PHE A 14 -12.53 -15.58 18.35
C PHE A 14 -13.66 -14.86 19.09
N SER A 15 -13.32 -13.85 19.90
CA SER A 15 -14.34 -13.17 20.69
C SER A 15 -15.45 -12.76 19.72
N LEU A 16 -16.71 -12.92 20.11
CA LEU A 16 -17.86 -12.60 19.25
C LEU A 16 -17.70 -11.22 18.61
N THR A 17 -17.03 -10.29 19.30
CA THR A 17 -16.62 -8.96 18.82
C THR A 17 -15.61 -8.99 17.67
N THR A 18 -14.57 -9.82 17.71
CA THR A 18 -13.60 -9.99 16.61
C THR A 18 -14.26 -10.60 15.37
N LEU A 19 -15.11 -11.61 15.56
CA LEU A 19 -15.93 -12.19 14.50
C LEU A 19 -16.90 -11.17 13.90
N LEU A 20 -17.57 -10.38 14.74
CA LEU A 20 -18.45 -9.30 14.27
C LEU A 20 -17.68 -8.22 13.50
N LEU A 21 -16.49 -7.83 13.96
CA LEU A 21 -15.65 -6.81 13.31
C LEU A 21 -15.18 -7.28 11.93
N LEU A 22 -14.69 -8.52 11.84
CA LEU A 22 -14.28 -9.12 10.57
C LEU A 22 -15.46 -9.30 9.61
N ALA A 23 -16.62 -9.75 10.12
CA ALA A 23 -17.83 -9.88 9.33
C ALA A 23 -18.35 -8.51 8.83
N THR A 24 -18.36 -7.49 9.70
CA THR A 24 -18.77 -6.13 9.35
C THR A 24 -17.83 -5.53 8.31
N PHE A 25 -16.53 -5.76 8.47
CA PHE A 25 -15.52 -5.36 7.49
C PHE A 25 -15.71 -6.06 6.14
N ALA A 26 -15.95 -7.38 6.13
CA ALA A 26 -16.21 -8.13 4.91
C ALA A 26 -17.48 -7.64 4.18
N VAL A 27 -18.54 -7.32 4.93
CA VAL A 27 -19.77 -6.73 4.39
C VAL A 27 -19.52 -5.32 3.84
N ALA A 28 -18.80 -4.47 4.56
CA ALA A 28 -18.47 -3.11 4.11
C ALA A 28 -17.60 -3.13 2.84
N ALA A 29 -16.61 -4.02 2.78
CA ALA A 29 -15.82 -4.27 1.58
C ALA A 29 -16.70 -4.79 0.44
N GLY A 30 -17.59 -5.74 0.70
CA GLY A 30 -18.57 -6.24 -0.27
C GLY A 30 -19.46 -5.14 -0.84
N ILE A 31 -20.01 -4.26 0.02
CA ILE A 31 -20.81 -3.10 -0.40
C ILE A 31 -19.99 -2.14 -1.25
N PHE A 32 -18.74 -1.86 -0.87
CA PHE A 32 -17.83 -1.03 -1.66
C PHE A 32 -17.58 -1.64 -3.05
N PHE A 33 -17.32 -2.95 -3.12
CA PHE A 33 -17.14 -3.68 -4.37
C PHE A 33 -18.39 -3.64 -5.26
N ILE A 34 -19.58 -3.87 -4.68
CA ILE A 34 -20.85 -3.76 -5.40
C ILE A 34 -21.05 -2.32 -5.90
N GLY A 35 -20.75 -1.31 -5.09
CA GLY A 35 -20.78 0.10 -5.49
C GLY A 35 -19.87 0.38 -6.68
N CYS A 36 -18.65 -0.14 -6.66
CA CYS A 36 -17.70 -0.03 -7.77
C CYS A 36 -18.24 -0.71 -9.05
N ILE A 37 -18.83 -1.89 -8.92
CA ILE A 37 -19.45 -2.62 -10.04
C ILE A 37 -20.62 -1.82 -10.62
N VAL A 38 -21.57 -1.38 -9.79
CA VAL A 38 -22.73 -0.60 -10.22
C VAL A 38 -22.28 0.70 -10.91
N GLN A 39 -21.26 1.37 -10.38
CA GLN A 39 -20.71 2.57 -10.98
C GLN A 39 -19.98 2.29 -12.31
N SER A 40 -19.34 1.12 -12.45
CA SER A 40 -18.78 0.66 -13.72
C SER A 40 -19.86 0.43 -14.77
N LEU A 41 -21.03 -0.07 -14.37
CA LEU A 41 -22.16 -0.35 -15.27
C LEU A 41 -22.92 0.91 -15.70
N LYS A 42 -22.87 1.99 -14.89
CA LYS A 42 -23.58 3.26 -15.17
C LYS A 42 -22.85 4.22 -16.12
N ARG A 43 -21.60 3.93 -16.52
CA ARG A 43 -20.87 4.85 -17.41
C ARG A 43 -21.37 4.72 -18.87
N PRO A 44 -21.62 5.85 -19.58
CA PRO A 44 -22.10 5.81 -20.96
C PRO A 44 -21.11 5.11 -21.89
N SER A 45 -21.63 4.39 -22.88
CA SER A 45 -20.82 3.75 -23.93
C SER A 45 -19.97 4.77 -24.69
N ARG A 46 -18.90 4.29 -25.33
CA ARG A 46 -17.93 5.12 -26.06
C ARG A 46 -18.57 6.00 -27.14
N ASP A 47 -19.65 5.54 -27.77
CA ASP A 47 -20.42 6.28 -28.77
C ASP A 47 -21.23 7.45 -28.15
N ALA A 48 -21.67 7.28 -26.90
CA ALA A 48 -22.32 8.34 -26.14
C ALA A 48 -21.32 9.38 -25.61
N GLN A 49 -20.04 9.02 -25.40
CA GLN A 49 -19.00 9.97 -24.99
C GLN A 49 -18.37 10.70 -26.18
N SER A 50 -18.19 10.05 -27.32
CA SER A 50 -17.68 10.67 -28.54
C SER A 50 -18.66 11.70 -29.13
N SER A 51 -19.96 11.48 -28.97
CA SER A 51 -21.02 12.44 -29.35
C SER A 51 -21.17 13.61 -28.36
N MET A 52 -20.55 13.54 -27.18
CA MET A 52 -20.50 14.64 -26.19
C MET A 52 -19.25 15.52 -26.34
N LEU A 53 -18.28 15.14 -27.17
CA LEU A 53 -17.11 15.96 -27.48
C LEU A 53 -17.50 17.02 -28.53
N PRO A 54 -17.18 18.31 -28.32
CA PRO A 54 -17.39 19.32 -29.34
C PRO A 54 -16.60 18.94 -30.61
N PRO A 55 -17.18 19.12 -31.81
CA PRO A 55 -16.67 18.55 -33.07
C PRO A 55 -15.26 19.01 -33.48
N ASN A 56 -14.66 19.98 -32.80
CA ASN A 56 -13.37 20.58 -33.15
C ASN A 56 -12.12 19.95 -32.50
N LEU A 57 -12.24 18.82 -31.80
CA LEU A 57 -11.10 18.17 -31.12
C LEU A 57 -10.74 16.76 -31.66
N ALA A 58 -11.28 16.36 -32.82
CA ALA A 58 -10.83 15.14 -33.48
C ALA A 58 -9.35 15.29 -33.92
N PRO A 59 -8.47 14.34 -33.57
CA PRO A 59 -7.04 14.45 -33.84
C PRO A 59 -6.72 14.03 -35.29
N GLU A 60 -7.16 14.81 -36.28
CA GLU A 60 -6.73 14.61 -37.68
C GLU A 60 -5.60 15.56 -38.10
N HIS A 61 -5.32 16.62 -37.34
CA HIS A 61 -4.44 17.70 -37.82
C HIS A 61 -2.97 17.67 -37.35
N LEU A 62 -2.55 16.69 -36.56
CA LEU A 62 -1.17 16.62 -36.03
C LEU A 62 -0.21 15.72 -36.85
N LEU A 63 -0.65 15.22 -38.02
CA LEU A 63 0.15 14.36 -38.91
C LEU A 63 0.25 14.91 -40.35
N LYS A 64 0.45 16.22 -40.51
CA LYS A 64 0.94 16.76 -41.79
C LYS A 64 2.22 17.57 -41.60
N ALA A 65 3.28 16.93 -42.06
CA ALA A 65 4.43 17.48 -42.79
C ALA A 65 5.16 18.69 -42.21
N SER A 66 6.41 18.43 -41.87
CA SER A 66 7.53 19.37 -41.96
C SER A 66 7.50 20.18 -43.26
N GLU A 67 7.09 21.44 -43.18
CA GLU A 67 7.48 22.48 -44.14
C GLU A 67 8.48 23.42 -43.45
N PRO A 68 9.57 23.82 -44.11
CA PRO A 68 10.47 24.84 -43.58
C PRO A 68 9.72 26.18 -43.51
N ILE A 69 9.70 26.80 -42.32
CA ILE A 69 9.16 28.15 -42.14
C ILE A 69 10.11 29.14 -42.84
N GLU A 70 9.73 29.64 -44.01
CA GLU A 70 10.34 30.84 -44.57
C GLU A 70 9.87 32.06 -43.75
N LEU A 71 10.83 32.75 -43.12
CA LEU A 71 10.57 33.99 -42.39
C LEU A 71 10.32 35.13 -43.39
N PRO A 72 9.23 35.91 -43.25
CA PRO A 72 8.99 37.05 -44.13
C PRO A 72 10.06 38.14 -43.90
N GLU A 73 10.49 38.75 -45.01
CA GLU A 73 11.62 39.70 -45.18
C GLU A 73 11.45 41.05 -44.45
N ASN A 74 10.49 41.17 -43.52
CA ASN A 74 10.17 42.43 -42.85
C ASN A 74 9.83 42.24 -41.36
N THR A 75 10.70 41.53 -40.64
CA THR A 75 10.60 41.40 -39.18
C THR A 75 11.15 42.66 -38.49
N PRO A 76 10.40 43.30 -37.57
CA PRO A 76 10.93 44.42 -36.79
C PRO A 76 12.14 43.99 -35.95
N PRO A 77 13.09 44.91 -35.67
CA PRO A 77 14.30 44.57 -34.92
C PRO A 77 13.95 44.06 -33.51
N LEU A 78 14.68 43.03 -33.08
CA LEU A 78 14.51 42.43 -31.75
C LEU A 78 14.74 43.49 -30.64
N PRO A 79 13.94 43.49 -29.57
CA PRO A 79 14.09 44.43 -28.46
C PRO A 79 15.48 44.31 -27.80
N ARG A 80 16.04 45.44 -27.37
CA ARG A 80 17.37 45.49 -26.74
C ARG A 80 17.27 45.07 -25.28
N SER A 81 18.38 44.59 -24.72
CA SER A 81 18.46 44.14 -23.31
C SER A 81 18.06 45.21 -22.28
N SER A 82 18.02 46.49 -22.67
CA SER A 82 17.52 47.62 -21.87
C SER A 82 16.00 47.69 -21.73
N ASP A 83 15.25 46.96 -22.55
CA ASP A 83 13.78 46.99 -22.58
C ASP A 83 13.15 46.02 -21.55
N PHE A 84 13.97 45.25 -20.84
CA PHE A 84 13.52 44.31 -19.82
C PHE A 84 13.64 44.93 -18.42
N THR A 85 12.51 45.26 -17.80
CA THR A 85 12.44 45.47 -16.35
C THR A 85 12.96 44.24 -15.63
N ILE A 86 13.86 44.42 -14.65
CA ILE A 86 14.35 43.35 -13.78
C ILE A 86 13.14 42.66 -13.15
N TYR A 87 12.94 41.39 -13.49
CA TYR A 87 11.88 40.56 -12.91
C TYR A 87 12.14 40.41 -11.40
N GLN A 88 11.43 41.18 -10.58
CA GLN A 88 11.27 40.87 -9.17
C GLN A 88 10.28 39.71 -9.06
N ALA A 89 10.79 38.53 -8.71
CA ALA A 89 9.96 37.35 -8.49
C ALA A 89 8.89 37.66 -7.43
N PRO A 90 7.61 37.31 -7.65
CA PRO A 90 6.58 37.46 -6.63
C PRO A 90 6.94 36.60 -5.42
N ALA A 91 6.69 37.12 -4.22
CA ALA A 91 6.81 36.39 -2.96
C ALA A 91 5.75 35.26 -2.88
N ALA A 92 5.90 34.22 -3.69
CA ALA A 92 5.12 33.00 -3.62
C ALA A 92 5.95 31.92 -2.90
N PHE A 93 5.88 31.97 -1.58
CA PHE A 93 6.23 30.86 -0.71
C PHE A 93 5.34 29.65 -1.11
N PHE A 94 5.96 28.53 -1.49
CA PHE A 94 5.35 27.20 -1.72
C PHE A 94 4.25 27.07 -2.81
N THR A 95 4.58 27.25 -4.10
CA THR A 95 3.67 26.84 -5.19
C THR A 95 4.35 26.14 -6.36
N HIS A 96 5.32 25.25 -6.13
CA HIS A 96 5.64 24.28 -7.18
C HIS A 96 4.45 23.32 -7.32
N PRO A 97 3.72 23.31 -8.45
CA PRO A 97 2.74 22.27 -8.69
C PRO A 97 3.49 20.95 -8.67
N ILE A 98 3.05 20.01 -7.84
CA ILE A 98 3.56 18.64 -7.85
C ILE A 98 3.51 18.17 -9.32
N PRO A 99 4.60 17.63 -9.89
CA PRO A 99 4.58 17.15 -11.26
C PRO A 99 3.41 16.18 -11.44
N GLN A 100 2.41 16.58 -12.24
CA GLN A 100 1.24 15.73 -12.47
C GLN A 100 1.72 14.37 -12.97
N LEU A 101 1.14 13.29 -12.43
CA LEU A 101 1.51 11.94 -12.88
C LEU A 101 1.32 11.88 -14.40
N PRO A 102 2.32 11.43 -15.17
CA PRO A 102 2.09 11.13 -16.57
C PRO A 102 0.96 10.09 -16.64
N PRO A 103 0.03 10.22 -17.62
CA PRO A 103 -1.05 9.25 -17.75
C PRO A 103 -0.45 7.86 -17.89
N VAL A 104 -0.98 6.92 -17.10
CA VAL A 104 -0.58 5.51 -17.17
C VAL A 104 -0.86 5.02 -18.59
N MET A 105 0.19 4.76 -19.37
CA MET A 105 0.04 4.32 -20.74
C MET A 105 -0.28 2.83 -20.76
N THR A 106 -1.49 2.49 -21.19
CA THR A 106 -1.82 1.13 -21.61
C THR A 106 -0.90 0.72 -22.77
N ARG A 107 -0.53 -0.56 -22.86
CA ARG A 107 0.19 -1.05 -24.05
C ARG A 107 -0.71 -0.78 -25.28
N SER A 108 -0.18 -0.06 -26.27
CA SER A 108 -0.93 0.35 -27.46
C SER A 108 -1.60 -0.85 -28.12
N GLY A 109 -2.92 -0.77 -28.33
CA GLY A 109 -3.69 -1.76 -29.09
C GLY A 109 -4.43 -2.82 -28.28
N ILE A 110 -4.29 -2.88 -26.94
CA ILE A 110 -4.89 -3.96 -26.14
C ILE A 110 -5.69 -3.33 -24.97
N PHE A 111 -6.98 -3.07 -25.21
CA PHE A 111 -8.04 -2.86 -24.21
C PHE A 111 -7.90 -1.70 -23.20
N GLY A 112 -8.29 -0.49 -23.61
CA GLY A 112 -8.44 0.68 -22.72
C GLY A 112 -9.69 0.68 -21.81
N GLU A 113 -10.69 -0.17 -22.05
CA GLU A 113 -11.99 -0.12 -21.32
C GLU A 113 -12.43 -1.44 -20.69
N TRP A 114 -11.94 -2.61 -21.14
CA TRP A 114 -12.34 -3.93 -20.61
C TRP A 114 -11.50 -4.39 -19.40
N CYS A 115 -10.61 -3.54 -18.90
CA CYS A 115 -9.76 -3.85 -17.76
C CYS A 115 -10.53 -3.91 -16.43
N HIS A 116 -11.74 -3.34 -16.35
CA HIS A 116 -12.51 -3.19 -15.11
C HIS A 116 -12.94 -4.51 -14.43
N PRO A 117 -13.53 -5.50 -15.14
CA PRO A 117 -13.91 -6.77 -14.51
C PRO A 117 -12.69 -7.62 -14.15
N ILE A 118 -11.63 -7.56 -14.96
CA ILE A 118 -10.37 -8.27 -14.72
C ILE A 118 -9.65 -7.69 -13.50
N ASP A 119 -9.68 -6.36 -13.31
CA ASP A 119 -9.18 -5.71 -12.10
C ASP A 119 -9.89 -6.23 -10.85
N LEU A 120 -11.22 -6.33 -10.91
CA LEU A 120 -12.02 -6.82 -9.79
C LEU A 120 -11.83 -8.33 -9.56
N ALA A 121 -11.74 -9.13 -10.62
CA ALA A 121 -11.49 -10.56 -10.54
C ALA A 121 -10.09 -10.88 -10.01
N GLY A 122 -9.07 -10.16 -10.48
CA GLY A 122 -7.71 -10.28 -9.97
C GLY A 122 -7.60 -9.85 -8.52
N LEU A 123 -8.29 -8.77 -8.13
CA LEU A 123 -8.35 -8.33 -6.74
C LEU A 123 -9.06 -9.35 -5.85
N ALA A 124 -10.21 -9.88 -6.30
CA ALA A 124 -10.93 -10.95 -5.63
C ALA A 124 -10.05 -12.20 -5.47
N LEU A 125 -9.30 -12.60 -6.50
CA LEU A 125 -8.38 -13.73 -6.44
C LEU A 125 -7.28 -13.51 -5.39
N VAL A 126 -6.65 -12.33 -5.36
CA VAL A 126 -5.64 -12.00 -4.35
C VAL A 126 -6.21 -12.12 -2.94
N PHE A 127 -7.39 -11.54 -2.69
CA PHE A 127 -8.02 -11.62 -1.37
C PHE A 127 -8.52 -13.02 -1.01
N LEU A 128 -8.97 -13.81 -1.98
CA LEU A 128 -9.34 -15.21 -1.76
C LEU A 128 -8.12 -16.04 -1.35
N ILE A 129 -6.96 -15.80 -1.97
CA ILE A 129 -5.72 -16.47 -1.58
C ILE A 129 -5.33 -16.05 -0.15
N PHE A 130 -5.36 -14.77 0.19
CA PHE A 130 -5.08 -14.29 1.55
C PHE A 130 -6.06 -14.87 2.59
N ALA A 131 -7.36 -14.89 2.28
CA ALA A 131 -8.39 -15.48 3.14
C ALA A 131 -8.19 -16.98 3.29
N GLY A 132 -7.81 -17.69 2.22
CA GLY A 132 -7.46 -19.11 2.25
C GLY A 132 -6.26 -19.39 3.17
N PHE A 133 -5.22 -18.55 3.15
CA PHE A 133 -4.09 -18.66 4.07
C PHE A 133 -4.47 -18.37 5.52
N GLY A 134 -5.28 -17.33 5.76
CA GLY A 134 -5.81 -17.03 7.10
C GLY A 134 -6.67 -18.17 7.66
N LEU A 135 -7.49 -18.78 6.82
CA LEU A 135 -8.30 -19.94 7.22
C LEU A 135 -7.43 -21.17 7.44
N SER A 136 -6.48 -21.46 6.55
CA SER A 136 -5.57 -22.59 6.70
C SER A 136 -4.72 -22.51 7.97
N SER A 137 -4.22 -21.31 8.32
CA SER A 137 -3.50 -21.10 9.59
C SER A 137 -4.37 -21.36 10.82
N SER A 138 -5.63 -20.89 10.80
CA SER A 138 -6.58 -21.18 11.89
C SER A 138 -6.94 -22.67 12.03
N MET A 139 -6.92 -23.44 10.93
CA MET A 139 -7.16 -24.88 10.96
C MET A 139 -5.94 -25.65 11.47
N VAL A 140 -4.72 -25.22 11.13
CA VAL A 140 -3.47 -25.84 11.62
C VAL A 140 -3.32 -25.68 13.14
N GLU A 141 -3.76 -24.54 13.67
CA GLU A 141 -3.78 -24.24 15.12
C GLU A 141 -4.57 -25.27 15.94
N SER A 142 -5.55 -25.93 15.33
CA SER A 142 -6.35 -26.98 15.97
C SER A 142 -5.68 -28.36 16.03
N SER A 143 -4.52 -28.55 15.37
CA SER A 143 -3.99 -29.89 15.08
C SER A 143 -2.62 -30.25 15.68
N SER A 144 -1.83 -29.32 16.23
CA SER A 144 -0.71 -29.67 17.11
C SER A 144 -0.11 -28.44 17.79
N ALA A 145 0.08 -28.58 19.10
CA ALA A 145 0.57 -27.57 20.02
C ALA A 145 2.08 -27.23 19.81
N SER A 146 2.80 -28.02 18.99
CA SER A 146 4.27 -28.01 18.96
C SER A 146 4.90 -27.71 17.59
N GLN A 147 4.26 -26.97 16.70
CA GLN A 147 4.99 -26.41 15.55
C GLN A 147 5.74 -25.15 15.97
N ALA A 148 6.83 -25.38 16.70
CA ALA A 148 7.88 -24.40 16.89
C ALA A 148 8.28 -23.82 15.52
N LEU A 149 8.65 -22.54 15.52
CA LEU A 149 9.11 -21.74 14.38
C LEU A 149 10.10 -22.52 13.49
N SER A 150 9.60 -23.30 12.52
CA SER A 150 10.45 -24.08 11.63
C SER A 150 10.89 -23.20 10.47
N SER A 151 12.19 -23.25 10.17
CA SER A 151 12.77 -22.57 9.02
C SER A 151 12.05 -22.94 7.71
N ASP A 152 11.51 -24.17 7.60
CA ASP A 152 10.76 -24.63 6.43
C ASP A 152 9.43 -23.89 6.23
N ILE A 153 8.71 -23.60 7.33
CA ILE A 153 7.46 -22.84 7.29
C ILE A 153 7.75 -21.40 6.89
N LEU A 154 8.81 -20.80 7.43
CA LEU A 154 9.23 -19.44 7.09
C LEU A 154 9.63 -19.33 5.61
N ILE A 155 10.40 -20.29 5.10
CA ILE A 155 10.77 -20.35 3.67
C ILE A 155 9.51 -20.47 2.81
N SER A 156 8.59 -21.36 3.18
CA SER A 156 7.32 -21.55 2.46
C SER A 156 6.51 -20.24 2.40
N ASN A 157 6.41 -19.51 3.51
CA ASN A 157 5.73 -18.21 3.56
C ASN A 157 6.40 -17.18 2.65
N ILE A 158 7.73 -17.09 2.66
CA ILE A 158 8.47 -16.19 1.75
C ILE A 158 8.17 -16.53 0.28
N LEU A 159 8.17 -17.82 -0.07
CA LEU A 159 7.86 -18.28 -1.43
C LEU A 159 6.42 -17.93 -1.84
N ILE A 160 5.46 -18.06 -0.93
CA ILE A 160 4.06 -17.67 -1.17
C ILE A 160 3.95 -16.16 -1.45
N PHE A 161 4.62 -15.31 -0.65
CA PHE A 161 4.63 -13.87 -0.89
C PHE A 161 5.28 -13.53 -2.24
N ALA A 162 6.40 -14.17 -2.57
CA ALA A 162 7.05 -13.99 -3.87
C ALA A 162 6.12 -14.40 -5.02
N PHE A 163 5.41 -15.51 -4.89
CA PHE A 163 4.41 -15.95 -5.85
C PHE A 163 3.26 -14.93 -6.01
N LEU A 164 2.71 -14.41 -4.90
CA LEU A 164 1.65 -13.40 -4.94
C LEU A 164 2.10 -12.11 -5.63
N VAL A 165 3.31 -11.64 -5.31
CA VAL A 165 3.91 -10.47 -5.98
C VAL A 165 4.07 -10.72 -7.47
N LEU A 166 4.62 -11.89 -7.85
CA LEU A 166 4.78 -12.27 -9.25
C LEU A 166 3.43 -12.31 -9.97
N MET A 167 2.41 -12.89 -9.35
CA MET A 167 1.06 -12.97 -9.89
C MET A 167 0.49 -11.56 -10.15
N VAL A 168 0.58 -10.64 -9.17
CA VAL A 168 0.14 -9.24 -9.35
C VAL A 168 0.92 -8.57 -10.47
N VAL A 169 2.25 -8.72 -10.49
CA VAL A 169 3.10 -8.16 -11.54
C VAL A 169 2.74 -8.74 -12.92
N MET A 170 2.42 -10.03 -13.04
CA MET A 170 2.00 -10.65 -14.30
C MET A 170 0.64 -10.13 -14.78
N ILE A 171 -0.35 -10.02 -13.88
CA ILE A 171 -1.66 -9.42 -14.17
C ILE A 171 -1.53 -7.98 -14.66
N VAL A 172 -0.59 -7.22 -14.08
CA VAL A 172 -0.29 -5.85 -14.51
C VAL A 172 0.48 -5.86 -15.83
N TRP A 173 1.52 -6.67 -15.98
CA TRP A 173 2.42 -6.73 -17.14
C TRP A 173 1.67 -6.97 -18.44
N TRP A 174 0.65 -7.84 -18.40
CA TRP A 174 -0.16 -8.16 -19.57
C TRP A 174 -0.99 -6.97 -20.08
N ARG A 175 -1.15 -5.92 -19.28
CA ARG A 175 -2.05 -4.79 -19.57
C ARG A 175 -1.32 -3.45 -19.65
N ILE A 176 -0.37 -3.22 -18.75
CA ILE A 176 0.30 -1.95 -18.52
C ILE A 176 1.78 -2.22 -18.24
N LYS A 177 2.66 -1.29 -18.64
CA LYS A 177 4.08 -1.36 -18.29
C LYS A 177 4.24 -1.28 -16.77
N PRO A 178 4.69 -2.33 -16.05
CA PRO A 178 4.70 -2.34 -14.59
C PRO A 178 5.55 -1.23 -13.97
N ILE A 179 6.65 -0.86 -14.64
CA ILE A 179 7.51 0.26 -14.22
C ILE A 179 6.73 1.58 -14.12
N GLN A 180 5.78 1.81 -15.03
CA GLN A 180 4.96 3.02 -15.07
C GLN A 180 3.77 2.90 -14.10
N TRP A 181 3.16 1.72 -14.03
CA TRP A 181 2.04 1.43 -13.12
C TRP A 181 2.43 1.53 -11.64
N LEU A 182 3.52 0.87 -11.26
CA LEU A 182 4.09 0.94 -9.92
C LEU A 182 4.73 2.31 -9.64
N GLY A 183 4.86 3.16 -10.66
CA GLY A 183 5.42 4.49 -10.52
C GLY A 183 6.88 4.46 -10.07
N LEU A 184 7.69 3.56 -10.63
CA LEU A 184 9.11 3.47 -10.27
C LEU A 184 9.87 4.70 -10.82
N ARG A 185 9.81 5.82 -10.08
CA ARG A 185 10.41 7.10 -10.43
C ARG A 185 11.82 7.20 -9.85
N TRP A 186 12.73 6.41 -10.43
CA TRP A 186 14.11 6.29 -9.95
C TRP A 186 14.86 7.62 -9.85
N LYS A 187 14.52 8.66 -10.64
CA LYS A 187 15.20 9.97 -10.56
C LYS A 187 14.93 10.77 -9.27
N GLN A 188 13.85 10.49 -8.55
CA GLN A 188 13.47 11.18 -7.31
C GLN A 188 13.65 10.30 -6.06
N TRP A 189 14.36 9.17 -6.22
CA TRP A 189 14.55 8.19 -5.15
C TRP A 189 15.15 8.78 -3.88
N TYR A 190 15.96 9.84 -3.96
CA TYR A 190 16.58 10.45 -2.78
C TYR A 190 15.56 10.98 -1.74
N HIS A 191 14.32 11.31 -2.14
CA HIS A 191 13.28 11.71 -1.18
C HIS A 191 12.93 10.57 -0.21
N VAL A 192 13.14 9.31 -0.63
CA VAL A 192 12.96 8.11 0.21
C VAL A 192 13.78 8.21 1.50
N PHE A 193 14.99 8.77 1.45
CA PHE A 193 15.86 8.91 2.63
C PHE A 193 15.26 9.77 3.73
N TRP A 194 14.38 10.71 3.40
CA TRP A 194 13.76 11.59 4.39
C TRP A 194 12.32 11.17 4.70
N ILE A 195 11.57 10.72 3.69
CA ILE A 195 10.17 10.29 3.84
C ILE A 195 10.06 9.10 4.80
N GLY A 196 10.92 8.08 4.65
CA GLY A 196 10.89 6.90 5.51
C GLY A 196 11.10 7.24 6.98
N PRO A 197 12.26 7.80 7.37
CA PRO A 197 12.54 8.15 8.77
C PRO A 197 11.55 9.15 9.37
N SER A 198 11.12 10.18 8.62
CA SER A 198 10.15 11.15 9.12
C SER A 198 8.78 10.53 9.40
N ALA A 199 8.32 9.61 8.55
CA ALA A 199 7.09 8.85 8.77
C ALA A 199 7.23 7.94 9.99
N VAL A 200 8.38 7.28 10.17
CA VAL A 200 8.65 6.47 11.38
C VAL A 200 8.59 7.32 12.63
N LEU A 201 9.33 8.43 12.71
CA LEU A 201 9.31 9.31 13.88
C LEU A 201 7.90 9.80 14.20
N SER A 202 7.16 10.22 13.17
CA SER A 202 5.76 10.64 13.32
C SER A 202 4.89 9.52 13.88
N MET A 203 5.07 8.29 13.39
CA MET A 203 4.30 7.13 13.83
C MET A 203 4.66 6.71 15.26
N TRP A 204 5.94 6.79 15.65
CA TRP A 204 6.36 6.51 17.02
C TRP A 204 5.78 7.50 18.03
N ILE A 205 5.64 8.77 17.65
CA ILE A 205 4.92 9.77 18.46
C ILE A 205 3.44 9.38 18.60
N VAL A 206 2.78 8.99 17.51
CA VAL A 206 1.38 8.53 17.55
C VAL A 206 1.23 7.31 18.46
N LEU A 207 2.12 6.32 18.35
CA LEU A 207 2.11 5.13 19.20
C LEU A 207 2.33 5.48 20.67
N ALA A 208 3.26 6.39 20.98
CA ALA A 208 3.49 6.86 22.34
C ALA A 208 2.24 7.55 22.92
N ILE A 209 1.54 8.37 22.12
CA ILE A 209 0.28 9.02 22.52
C ILE A 209 -0.82 7.97 22.77
N LEU A 210 -0.99 6.99 21.89
CA LEU A 210 -1.98 5.92 22.06
C LEU A 210 -1.67 5.04 23.28
N GLN A 211 -0.39 4.79 23.56
CA GLN A 211 0.03 4.07 24.75
C GLN A 211 -0.28 4.88 26.02
N ALA A 212 0.11 6.16 26.03
CA ALA A 212 -0.09 7.06 27.17
C ALA A 212 -1.57 7.35 27.46
N SER A 213 -2.42 7.36 26.42
CA SER A 213 -3.87 7.53 26.59
C SER A 213 -4.58 6.29 27.15
N GLY A 214 -3.88 5.15 27.25
CA GLY A 214 -4.46 3.87 27.64
C GLY A 214 -5.31 3.21 26.55
N TYR A 215 -5.26 3.70 25.31
CA TYR A 215 -6.03 3.14 24.19
C TYR A 215 -5.76 1.64 24.00
N VAL A 216 -4.49 1.23 24.03
CA VAL A 216 -4.12 -0.18 23.82
C VAL A 216 -4.73 -1.06 24.91
N LYS A 217 -4.54 -0.71 26.18
CA LYS A 217 -5.11 -1.44 27.33
C LYS A 217 -6.63 -1.47 27.29
N PHE A 218 -7.26 -0.36 26.91
CA PHE A 218 -8.71 -0.31 26.72
C PHE A 218 -9.17 -1.28 25.63
N MET A 219 -8.50 -1.30 24.48
CA MET A 219 -8.84 -2.22 23.39
C MET A 219 -8.62 -3.69 23.78
N GLU A 220 -7.55 -4.01 24.50
CA GLU A 220 -7.32 -5.36 25.04
C GLU A 220 -8.47 -5.77 25.99
N SER A 221 -8.92 -4.86 26.86
CA SER A 221 -10.01 -5.15 27.82
C SER A 221 -11.35 -5.47 27.17
N ILE A 222 -11.68 -4.84 26.03
CA ILE A 222 -12.98 -5.05 25.35
C ILE A 222 -12.92 -6.16 24.29
N THR A 223 -11.73 -6.47 23.78
CA THR A 223 -11.55 -7.51 22.76
C THR A 223 -11.16 -8.85 23.36
N GLY A 224 -10.58 -8.87 24.57
CA GLY A 224 -9.91 -10.03 25.14
C GLY A 224 -8.64 -10.43 24.37
N GLY A 225 -8.20 -9.61 23.41
CA GLY A 225 -7.01 -9.84 22.59
C GLY A 225 -5.75 -9.24 23.21
N ASN A 226 -4.59 -9.63 22.70
CA ASN A 226 -3.29 -9.11 23.11
C ASN A 226 -2.70 -8.20 22.02
N SER A 227 -2.14 -7.06 22.42
CA SER A 227 -1.41 -6.17 21.51
C SER A 227 -0.06 -6.72 21.06
N THR A 228 0.53 -7.68 21.78
CA THR A 228 1.73 -8.38 21.32
C THR A 228 1.36 -9.28 20.15
N GLN A 229 1.90 -8.97 18.97
CA GLN A 229 1.77 -9.82 17.81
C GLN A 229 2.51 -11.14 18.04
N ASP A 230 1.95 -12.26 17.59
CA ASP A 230 2.58 -13.59 17.68
C ASP A 230 3.99 -13.60 17.08
N ALA A 231 4.18 -12.85 15.99
CA ALA A 231 5.49 -12.65 15.36
C ALA A 231 6.54 -12.12 16.35
N VAL A 232 6.14 -11.17 17.21
CA VAL A 232 7.03 -10.57 18.20
C VAL A 232 7.33 -11.55 19.31
N LYS A 233 6.33 -12.28 19.78
CA LYS A 233 6.50 -13.31 20.82
C LYS A 233 7.46 -14.40 20.34
N LEU A 234 7.21 -14.95 19.15
CA LEU A 234 8.04 -15.94 18.51
C LEU A 234 9.46 -15.44 18.25
N LEU A 235 9.65 -14.17 17.90
CA LEU A 235 10.98 -13.60 17.68
C LEU A 235 11.79 -13.62 18.98
N ARG A 236 11.15 -13.23 20.08
CA ARG A 236 11.79 -13.10 21.40
C ARG A 236 12.11 -14.46 22.01
N GLU A 237 11.20 -15.42 21.86
CA GLU A 237 11.25 -16.73 22.52
C GLU A 237 12.01 -17.79 21.70
N SER A 238 12.15 -17.63 20.39
CA SER A 238 12.80 -18.63 19.52
C SER A 238 14.29 -18.76 19.78
N THR A 239 14.77 -20.00 19.97
CA THR A 239 16.18 -20.36 20.13
C THR A 239 16.90 -20.62 18.81
N ASP A 240 16.17 -20.78 17.70
CA ASP A 240 16.76 -21.00 16.37
C ASP A 240 17.15 -19.67 15.71
N ASN A 241 18.45 -19.41 15.64
CA ASN A 241 19.01 -18.21 15.02
C ASN A 241 18.71 -18.09 13.52
N LEU A 242 18.59 -19.22 12.80
CA LEU A 242 18.23 -19.20 11.38
C LEU A 242 16.78 -18.75 11.22
N ALA A 243 15.87 -19.32 12.01
CA ALA A 243 14.46 -18.93 11.99
C ALA A 243 14.27 -17.45 12.41
N VAL A 244 14.99 -16.98 13.43
CA VAL A 244 14.99 -15.55 13.82
C VAL A 244 15.48 -14.66 12.67
N GLY A 245 16.59 -15.04 12.02
CA GLY A 245 17.15 -14.30 10.88
C GLY A 245 16.19 -14.26 9.68
N LEU A 246 15.58 -15.39 9.32
CA LEU A 246 14.58 -15.48 8.26
C LEU A 246 13.34 -14.65 8.57
N MET A 247 12.90 -14.63 9.82
CA MET A 247 11.75 -13.84 10.25
C MET A 247 12.05 -12.34 10.22
N ALA A 248 13.23 -11.93 10.70
CA ALA A 248 13.69 -10.54 10.61
C ALA A 248 13.79 -10.09 9.15
N PHE A 249 14.38 -10.90 8.27
CA PHE A 249 14.46 -10.62 6.84
C PHE A 249 13.07 -10.52 6.21
N SER A 250 12.18 -11.45 6.52
CA SER A 250 10.84 -11.47 5.98
C SER A 250 10.03 -10.26 6.43
N ALA A 251 10.05 -9.94 7.73
CA ALA A 251 9.32 -8.81 8.31
C ALA A 251 9.86 -7.45 7.85
N ALA A 252 11.18 -7.31 7.72
CA ALA A 252 11.80 -6.05 7.32
C ALA A 252 11.75 -5.79 5.82
N ILE A 253 11.84 -6.83 4.97
CA ILE A 253 12.02 -6.66 3.52
C ILE A 253 10.89 -7.30 2.72
N VAL A 254 10.65 -8.61 2.90
CA VAL A 254 9.73 -9.36 2.04
C VAL A 254 8.29 -8.87 2.21
N ALA A 255 7.80 -8.76 3.45
CA ALA A 255 6.45 -8.29 3.74
C ALA A 255 6.24 -6.84 3.25
N PRO A 256 7.10 -5.86 3.59
CA PRO A 256 6.96 -4.49 3.06
C PRO A 256 6.86 -4.42 1.54
N ILE A 257 7.71 -5.15 0.81
CA ILE A 257 7.64 -5.14 -0.66
C ILE A 257 6.33 -5.77 -1.13
N ALA A 258 5.99 -6.94 -0.61
CA ALA A 258 4.83 -7.69 -1.09
C ALA A 258 3.51 -7.00 -0.75
N GLU A 259 3.36 -6.56 0.49
CA GLU A 259 2.19 -5.83 0.94
C GLU A 259 2.03 -4.52 0.17
N GLU A 260 3.09 -3.72 -0.02
CA GLU A 260 2.93 -2.48 -0.79
C GLU A 260 2.59 -2.73 -2.27
N VAL A 261 3.11 -3.78 -2.91
CA VAL A 261 2.72 -4.16 -4.28
C VAL A 261 1.23 -4.51 -4.34
N ILE A 262 0.70 -5.22 -3.36
CA ILE A 262 -0.71 -5.61 -3.31
C ILE A 262 -1.60 -4.41 -2.95
N PHE A 263 -1.28 -3.70 -1.86
CA PHE A 263 -2.12 -2.65 -1.32
C PHE A 263 -2.01 -1.33 -2.09
N ARG A 264 -0.78 -0.87 -2.41
CA ARG A 264 -0.54 0.43 -3.07
C ARG A 264 -0.31 0.26 -4.56
N GLY A 265 0.30 -0.84 -4.96
CA GLY A 265 0.47 -1.19 -6.36
C GLY A 265 -0.82 -1.68 -7.03
N TYR A 266 -1.79 -2.26 -6.31
CA TYR A 266 -2.97 -2.84 -6.96
C TYR A 266 -4.31 -2.39 -6.36
N LEU A 267 -4.58 -2.69 -5.08
CA LEU A 267 -5.83 -2.37 -4.42
C LEU A 267 -6.17 -0.87 -4.47
N TYR A 268 -5.24 -0.01 -4.04
CA TYR A 268 -5.47 1.42 -3.98
C TYR A 268 -5.75 2.04 -5.36
N PRO A 269 -4.96 1.81 -6.42
CA PRO A 269 -5.25 2.30 -7.76
C PRO A 269 -6.63 1.88 -8.27
N VAL A 270 -7.03 0.62 -8.03
CA VAL A 270 -8.35 0.10 -8.39
C VAL A 270 -9.44 0.83 -7.59
N ALA A 271 -9.33 0.90 -6.27
CA ALA A 271 -10.29 1.59 -5.41
C ALA A 271 -10.42 3.08 -5.75
N LYS A 272 -9.29 3.77 -6.00
CA LYS A 272 -9.22 5.16 -6.44
C LYS A 272 -9.97 5.39 -7.75
N LYS A 273 -9.84 4.47 -8.71
CA LYS A 273 -10.49 4.56 -10.03
C LYS A 273 -12.02 4.64 -9.91
N TYR A 274 -12.61 3.93 -8.95
CA TYR A 274 -14.05 3.89 -8.76
C TYR A 274 -14.56 4.94 -7.78
N SER A 275 -13.83 5.19 -6.69
CA SER A 275 -14.33 6.00 -5.56
C SER A 275 -13.62 7.34 -5.35
N GLY A 276 -12.58 7.63 -6.14
CA GLY A 276 -11.72 8.78 -5.95
C GLY A 276 -10.59 8.54 -4.92
N PRO A 277 -9.61 9.46 -4.84
CA PRO A 277 -8.39 9.25 -4.06
C PRO A 277 -8.66 9.14 -2.55
N TRP A 278 -9.51 9.99 -1.98
CA TRP A 278 -9.78 9.98 -0.54
C TRP A 278 -10.44 8.69 -0.05
N VAL A 279 -11.50 8.26 -0.72
CA VAL A 279 -12.20 7.01 -0.38
C VAL A 279 -11.30 5.81 -0.66
N GLY A 280 -10.56 5.82 -1.77
CA GLY A 280 -9.59 4.78 -2.08
C GLY A 280 -8.51 4.63 -1.01
N MET A 281 -7.97 5.73 -0.47
CA MET A 281 -6.95 5.71 0.60
C MET A 281 -7.53 5.17 1.90
N LEU A 282 -8.72 5.63 2.31
CA LEU A 282 -9.40 5.15 3.51
C LEU A 282 -9.67 3.65 3.41
N PHE A 283 -10.23 3.21 2.28
CA PHE A 283 -10.55 1.82 2.05
C PHE A 283 -9.30 0.93 2.07
N SER A 284 -8.28 1.27 1.28
CA SER A 284 -7.06 0.44 1.21
C SER A 284 -6.33 0.35 2.55
N SER A 285 -6.30 1.44 3.32
CA SER A 285 -5.68 1.50 4.64
C SER A 285 -6.46 0.71 5.69
N LEU A 286 -7.79 0.72 5.61
CA LEU A 286 -8.64 -0.09 6.49
C LEU A 286 -8.47 -1.58 6.19
N VAL A 287 -8.43 -1.96 4.91
CA VAL A 287 -8.19 -3.35 4.49
C VAL A 287 -6.81 -3.82 4.94
N PHE A 288 -5.79 -2.96 4.81
CA PHE A 288 -4.44 -3.23 5.30
C PHE A 288 -4.44 -3.51 6.81
N ALA A 289 -5.06 -2.64 7.60
CA ALA A 289 -5.13 -2.80 9.05
C ALA A 289 -5.92 -4.05 9.47
N ALA A 290 -7.06 -4.32 8.82
CA ALA A 290 -7.87 -5.50 9.09
C ALA A 290 -7.12 -6.80 8.76
N GLY A 291 -6.34 -6.82 7.67
CA GLY A 291 -5.53 -7.97 7.27
C GLY A 291 -4.48 -8.40 8.29
N HIS A 292 -4.14 -7.55 9.25
CA HIS A 292 -3.20 -7.90 10.32
C HIS A 292 -3.84 -8.74 11.44
N GLY A 293 -5.17 -8.79 11.53
CA GLY A 293 -5.89 -9.61 12.51
C GLY A 293 -5.70 -9.21 13.97
N ASN A 294 -5.06 -8.08 14.26
CA ASN A 294 -4.83 -7.59 15.62
C ASN A 294 -5.70 -6.35 15.89
N VAL A 295 -6.82 -6.55 16.58
CA VAL A 295 -7.80 -5.49 16.85
C VAL A 295 -7.23 -4.36 17.71
N PRO A 296 -6.49 -4.62 18.82
CA PRO A 296 -5.82 -3.56 19.58
C PRO A 296 -4.93 -2.65 18.71
N LEU A 297 -4.22 -3.22 17.73
CA LEU A 297 -3.34 -2.47 16.83
C LEU A 297 -4.04 -1.94 15.56
N MET A 298 -5.35 -2.12 15.40
CA MET A 298 -6.03 -1.77 14.16
C MET A 298 -5.98 -0.27 13.85
N LEU A 299 -6.20 0.61 14.83
CA LEU A 299 -6.08 2.06 14.65
C LEU A 299 -4.66 2.51 14.25
N PRO A 300 -3.58 2.14 14.96
CA PRO A 300 -2.24 2.54 14.54
C PRO A 300 -1.87 1.97 13.17
N LEU A 301 -2.24 0.73 12.84
CA LEU A 301 -1.99 0.15 11.52
C LEU A 301 -2.78 0.86 10.41
N PHE A 302 -4.00 1.30 10.71
CA PHE A 302 -4.81 2.11 9.79
C PHE A 302 -4.14 3.47 9.51
N LEU A 303 -3.64 4.15 10.55
CA LEU A 303 -2.95 5.43 10.40
C LEU A 303 -1.64 5.28 9.61
N LEU A 304 -0.84 4.27 9.90
CA LEU A 304 0.34 3.93 9.11
C LEU A 304 -0.05 3.64 7.65
N GLY A 305 -1.15 2.91 7.46
CA GLY A 305 -1.70 2.62 6.15
C GLY A 305 -2.06 3.88 5.35
N MET A 306 -2.67 4.86 6.02
CA MET A 306 -3.04 6.16 5.46
C MET A 306 -1.81 6.98 5.06
N ILE A 307 -0.77 7.01 5.90
CA ILE A 307 0.50 7.69 5.60
C ILE A 307 1.13 7.10 4.34
N MET A 308 1.17 5.77 4.23
CA MET A 308 1.72 5.08 3.06
C MET A 308 0.88 5.36 1.80
N ALA A 309 -0.45 5.26 1.89
CA ALA A 309 -1.34 5.55 0.76
C ALA A 309 -1.22 7.02 0.29
N TYR A 310 -1.13 7.97 1.22
CA TYR A 310 -0.91 9.37 0.93
C TYR A 310 0.46 9.63 0.29
N SER A 311 1.52 8.99 0.79
CA SER A 311 2.86 9.11 0.20
C SER A 311 2.89 8.60 -1.24
N TYR A 312 2.19 7.49 -1.53
CA TYR A 312 2.06 6.94 -2.87
C TYR A 312 1.28 7.91 -3.78
N GLU A 313 0.16 8.46 -3.30
CA GLU A 313 -0.65 9.42 -4.05
C GLU A 313 0.13 10.70 -4.39
N LYS A 314 0.96 11.19 -3.46
CA LYS A 314 1.74 12.41 -3.65
C LYS A 314 2.97 12.22 -4.51
N THR A 315 3.68 11.11 -4.35
CA THR A 315 4.93 10.86 -5.10
C THR A 315 4.68 10.20 -6.45
N GLY A 316 3.54 9.51 -6.59
CA GLY A 316 3.28 8.62 -7.71
C GLY A 316 4.30 7.49 -7.78
N SER A 317 4.85 7.04 -6.64
CA SER A 317 5.88 6.01 -6.60
C SER A 317 5.66 5.02 -5.47
N ILE A 318 5.73 3.72 -5.80
CA ILE A 318 5.68 2.65 -4.80
C ILE A 318 6.91 2.59 -3.90
N LEU A 319 8.04 3.19 -4.31
CA LEU A 319 9.24 3.20 -3.48
C LEU A 319 9.04 4.02 -2.19
N ALA A 320 8.19 5.03 -2.22
CA ALA A 320 7.89 5.86 -1.04
C ALA A 320 7.14 5.08 0.07
N PRO A 321 6.01 4.41 -0.19
CA PRO A 321 5.38 3.58 0.84
C PRO A 321 6.25 2.37 1.21
N ILE A 322 6.97 1.73 0.26
CA ILE A 322 7.89 0.63 0.57
C ILE A 322 8.95 1.08 1.57
N SER A 323 9.50 2.29 1.40
CA SER A 323 10.53 2.76 2.31
C SER A 323 10.00 3.12 3.69
N ILE A 324 8.81 3.72 3.78
CA ILE A 324 8.14 3.98 5.05
C ILE A 324 7.92 2.64 5.79
N HIS A 325 7.36 1.66 5.10
CA HIS A 325 7.06 0.35 5.66
C HIS A 325 8.33 -0.41 6.09
N PHE A 326 9.34 -0.45 5.21
CA PHE A 326 10.66 -1.02 5.49
C PHE A 326 11.28 -0.38 6.74
N CYS A 327 11.32 0.96 6.81
CA CYS A 327 11.90 1.66 7.95
C CYS A 327 11.12 1.39 9.24
N PHE A 328 9.79 1.39 9.19
CA PHE A 328 8.95 1.13 10.35
C PHE A 328 9.12 -0.30 10.88
N ASN A 329 9.09 -1.30 9.99
CA ASN A 329 9.29 -2.70 10.37
C ASN A 329 10.73 -2.96 10.82
N SER A 330 11.72 -2.39 10.15
CA SER A 330 13.13 -2.54 10.55
C SER A 330 13.38 -1.95 11.93
N ALA A 331 12.83 -0.76 12.23
CA ALA A 331 12.93 -0.15 13.55
C ALA A 331 12.27 -1.03 14.63
N THR A 332 11.10 -1.59 14.31
CA THR A 332 10.38 -2.49 15.22
C THR A 332 11.17 -3.78 15.45
N VAL A 333 11.61 -4.47 14.38
CA VAL A 333 12.40 -5.70 14.46
C VAL A 333 13.71 -5.47 15.23
N LEU A 334 14.43 -4.38 14.94
CA LEU A 334 15.65 -4.04 15.65
C LEU A 334 15.39 -3.85 17.15
N MET A 335 14.33 -3.12 17.52
CA MET A 335 13.92 -3.00 18.92
C MET A 335 13.67 -4.38 19.54
N GLN A 336 12.94 -5.26 18.85
CA GLN A 336 12.69 -6.61 19.38
C GLN A 336 13.96 -7.45 19.52
N LEU A 337 14.92 -7.33 18.60
CA LEU A 337 16.21 -8.03 18.69
C LEU A 337 17.07 -7.50 19.85
N THR A 338 17.05 -6.20 20.13
CA THR A 338 17.76 -5.62 21.29
C THR A 338 17.15 -6.06 22.62
N VAL A 339 15.83 -6.21 22.69
CA VAL A 339 15.15 -6.80 23.84
C VAL A 339 15.52 -8.27 23.99
N ARG A 340 15.49 -9.01 22.88
CA ARG A 340 15.87 -10.42 22.84
C ARG A 340 17.31 -10.65 23.33
N SER A 341 18.25 -9.75 23.02
CA SER A 341 19.66 -9.88 23.40
C SER A 341 19.94 -9.48 24.86
N GLY A 342 18.92 -9.04 25.61
CA GLY A 342 19.08 -8.51 26.97
C GLY A 342 19.82 -7.17 27.03
N LEU A 343 19.90 -6.42 25.91
CA LEU A 343 20.50 -5.08 25.89
C LEU A 343 19.53 -4.01 26.40
N ILE A 344 18.24 -4.25 26.22
CA ILE A 344 17.15 -3.39 26.70
C ILE A 344 16.17 -4.29 27.43
N ASP A 345 16.10 -4.14 28.75
CA ASP A 345 15.01 -4.70 29.53
C ASP A 345 13.79 -3.79 29.33
N LEU A 346 12.78 -4.30 28.64
CA LEU A 346 11.47 -3.66 28.73
C LEU A 346 11.00 -3.86 30.17
N PRO A 347 10.42 -2.84 30.81
CA PRO A 347 9.77 -3.06 32.10
C PRO A 347 8.78 -4.21 31.92
N GLU A 348 8.94 -5.27 32.71
CA GLU A 348 7.93 -6.32 32.83
C GLU A 348 6.61 -5.61 33.07
N THR A 349 5.70 -5.71 32.11
CA THR A 349 4.56 -4.80 32.00
C THR A 349 3.71 -4.77 33.26
N ALA A 350 3.42 -3.56 33.74
CA ALA A 350 2.16 -3.21 34.36
C ALA A 350 1.07 -2.95 33.31
#